data_AF-A0AAD8H6D5-F1
#
_entry.id   AF-A0AAD8H6D5-F1
#
_cell.length_a   1.000
_cell.length_b   1.000
_cell.length_c   1.000
_cell.angle_alpha   90.00
_cell.angle_beta   90.00
_cell.angle_gamma   90.00
#
_symmetry.space_group_name_H-M   'P 1'
#
loop_
_entity.id
_entity.type
_entity.pdbx_description
1 polymer ?
#
loop_
_entity_poly.entity_id
_entity_poly.type
_entity_poly.pdbx_seq_one_letter_code
_entity_poly.pdbx_strand_id
1 'polypeptide(L)'
;MQRELQWFKEVEKFVEPSYKEALNNEKKTPRMVFTSEHKEILKEAQLWMKDTSSSATVVVALLVTMAFAAIFTAPGGNNDDGKPLFLNESVFMLFAISDAITLFSSSTSVLVFLSVLNSRFAEEDFLYALPKRLTIGLIALFISRASTMVTFSATLALVLRDKIKRIAVPVTLLAGAPVTLFLLLQYPLLVELVRSTYGRGIFFKQSNLLLH
;
A
#
# COMPACT_ATOMS: atom_id res chain seq x y z
N MET A 1 5.65 -5.25 16.75
CA MET A 1 6.50 -4.08 17.03
C MET A 1 5.73 -2.77 17.19
N GLN A 2 5.04 -2.24 16.16
CA GLN A 2 4.36 -0.93 16.27
C GLN A 2 3.40 -0.82 17.46
N ARG A 3 2.56 -1.83 17.70
CA ARG A 3 1.63 -1.85 18.84
C ARG A 3 2.34 -1.89 20.19
N GLU A 4 3.44 -2.64 20.31
CA GLU A 4 4.26 -2.69 21.53
C GLU A 4 4.84 -1.31 21.85
N LEU A 5 5.31 -0.58 20.83
CA LEU A 5 5.81 0.79 20.99
C LEU A 5 4.71 1.77 21.37
N GLN A 6 3.54 1.65 20.75
CA GLN A 6 2.38 2.47 21.13
C GLN A 6 1.97 2.20 22.58
N TRP A 7 1.89 0.93 22.99
CA TRP A 7 1.59 0.55 24.36
C TRP A 7 2.63 1.11 25.34
N PHE A 8 3.92 0.92 25.05
CA PHE A 8 5.00 1.44 25.88
C PHE A 8 4.92 2.96 26.05
N LYS A 9 4.67 3.69 24.96
CA LYS A 9 4.49 5.15 25.01
C LYS A 9 3.22 5.60 25.73
N GLU A 10 2.13 4.84 25.65
CA GLU A 10 0.93 5.16 26.42
C GLU A 10 1.16 4.91 27.92
N VAL A 11 1.74 3.77 28.31
CA VAL A 11 2.08 3.48 29.71
C VAL A 11 3.06 4.52 30.27
N GLU A 12 4.07 4.90 29.49
CA GLU A 12 5.03 5.95 29.86
C GLU A 12 4.37 7.30 30.19
N LYS A 13 3.18 7.61 29.66
CA LYS A 13 2.45 8.85 30.00
C LYS A 13 1.78 8.81 31.38
N PHE A 14 1.38 7.64 31.86
CA PHE A 14 0.69 7.49 33.15
C PHE A 14 1.65 7.31 34.33
N VAL A 15 2.92 7.06 34.05
CA VAL A 15 3.96 6.78 35.05
C VAL A 15 4.66 8.08 35.47
N GLU A 16 4.86 8.25 36.78
CA GLU A 16 5.61 9.39 37.34
C GLU A 16 7.03 9.47 36.74
N PRO A 17 7.58 10.66 36.45
CA PRO A 17 8.90 10.80 35.84
C PRO A 17 10.03 10.05 36.56
N SER A 18 9.97 9.93 37.89
CA SER A 18 10.94 9.21 38.72
C SER A 18 11.04 7.72 38.34
N TYR A 19 9.92 7.08 38.00
CA TYR A 19 9.87 5.66 37.61
C TYR A 19 10.36 5.41 36.17
N LYS A 20 10.46 6.43 35.31
CA LYS A 20 10.96 6.28 33.94
C LYS A 20 12.46 6.00 33.89
N GLU A 21 13.18 6.57 34.85
CA GLU A 21 14.63 6.41 35.01
C GLU A 21 14.98 5.42 36.13
N ALA A 22 13.98 4.87 36.83
CA ALA A 22 14.20 3.93 37.91
C ALA A 22 14.89 2.66 37.40
N LEU A 23 15.93 2.24 38.10
CA LEU A 23 16.70 1.06 37.75
C LEU A 23 16.11 -0.17 38.43
N ASN A 24 15.99 -1.26 37.68
CA ASN A 24 15.69 -2.57 38.25
C ASN A 24 16.92 -3.17 38.98
N ASN A 25 16.78 -4.37 39.55
CA ASN A 25 17.87 -5.08 40.23
C ASN A 25 19.10 -5.35 39.34
N GLU A 26 18.93 -5.31 38.02
CA GLU A 26 19.99 -5.48 37.02
C GLU A 26 20.57 -4.14 36.52
N LYS A 27 20.24 -3.02 37.17
CA LYS A 27 20.65 -1.67 36.77
C LYS A 27 20.17 -1.25 35.37
N LYS A 28 19.00 -1.72 34.94
CA LYS A 28 18.38 -1.35 33.64
C LYS A 28 17.16 -0.45 33.87
N THR A 29 17.00 0.56 33.01
CA THR A 29 15.76 1.36 32.96
C THR A 29 14.64 0.60 32.25
N PRO A 30 13.36 0.96 32.45
CA PRO A 30 12.23 0.39 31.70
C PRO A 30 12.42 0.43 30.19
N ARG A 31 13.02 1.51 29.65
CA ARG A 31 13.33 1.64 28.21
C ARG A 31 14.36 0.61 27.76
N MET A 32 15.42 0.39 28.53
CA MET A 32 16.45 -0.62 28.23
C MET A 32 15.87 -2.03 28.24
N VAL A 33 15.02 -2.35 29.22
CA VAL A 33 14.34 -3.65 29.31
C VAL A 33 13.43 -3.84 28.09
N PHE A 34 12.62 -2.85 27.74
CA PHE A 34 11.75 -2.93 26.56
C PHE A 34 12.54 -3.22 25.29
N THR A 35 13.62 -2.47 25.03
CA THR A 35 14.47 -2.67 23.85
C THR A 35 15.17 -4.02 23.86
N SER A 36 15.62 -4.54 25.02
CA SER A 36 16.26 -5.86 25.07
C SER A 36 15.27 -6.99 24.79
N GLU A 37 14.08 -6.95 25.38
CA GLU A 37 13.07 -7.99 25.22
C GLU A 37 12.46 -8.00 23.80
N HIS A 38 12.35 -6.84 23.15
CA HIS A 38 11.72 -6.71 21.83
C HIS A 38 12.72 -6.72 20.67
N LYS A 39 14.00 -7.01 20.93
CA LYS A 39 15.06 -6.96 19.92
C LYS A 39 14.81 -7.89 18.73
N GLU A 40 14.38 -9.13 18.99
CA GLU A 40 14.10 -10.09 17.92
C GLU A 40 12.86 -9.67 17.11
N ILE A 41 11.80 -9.19 17.79
CA ILE A 41 10.58 -8.68 17.13
C ILE A 41 10.91 -7.47 16.24
N LEU A 42 11.80 -6.59 16.69
CA LEU A 42 12.28 -5.46 15.88
C LEU A 42 13.01 -5.95 14.63
N LYS A 43 13.91 -6.92 14.78
CA LYS A 43 14.68 -7.50 13.67
C LYS A 43 13.77 -8.20 12.64
N GLU A 44 12.78 -8.96 13.10
CA GLU A 44 11.78 -9.58 12.22
C GLU A 44 10.94 -8.52 11.50
N ALA A 45 10.51 -7.46 12.20
CA ALA A 45 9.76 -6.37 11.57
C ALA A 45 10.60 -5.62 10.52
N GLN A 46 11.89 -5.40 10.77
CA GLN A 46 12.83 -4.82 9.80
C GLN A 46 12.95 -5.68 8.56
N LEU A 47 13.18 -6.99 8.73
CA LEU A 47 13.29 -7.93 7.63
C LEU A 47 11.99 -7.98 6.81
N TRP A 48 10.86 -8.14 7.48
CA TRP A 48 9.54 -8.19 6.85
C TRP A 48 9.24 -6.93 6.03
N MET A 49 9.51 -5.74 6.59
CA MET A 49 9.29 -4.49 5.87
C MET A 49 10.20 -4.35 4.65
N LYS A 50 11.46 -4.77 4.77
CA LYS A 50 12.43 -4.72 3.67
C LYS A 50 12.04 -5.67 2.53
N ASP A 51 11.73 -6.91 2.86
CA ASP A 51 11.37 -7.94 1.88
C ASP A 51 10.04 -7.60 1.18
N THR A 52 9.05 -7.15 1.95
CA THR A 52 7.75 -6.71 1.41
C THR A 52 7.92 -5.48 0.52
N SER A 53 8.68 -4.47 0.95
CA SER A 53 8.88 -3.26 0.14
C SER A 53 9.67 -3.56 -1.13
N SER A 54 10.68 -4.43 -1.07
CA SER A 54 11.48 -4.82 -2.24
C SER A 54 10.65 -5.61 -3.26
N SER A 55 9.98 -6.66 -2.81
CA SER A 55 9.11 -7.48 -3.68
C SER A 55 7.97 -6.65 -4.28
N ALA A 56 7.32 -5.80 -3.49
CA ALA A 56 6.28 -4.92 -3.99
C ALA A 56 6.83 -3.92 -5.01
N THR A 57 7.99 -3.31 -4.77
CA THR A 57 8.62 -2.35 -5.71
C THR A 57 8.84 -2.97 -7.09
N VAL A 58 9.28 -4.23 -7.16
CA VAL A 58 9.45 -4.93 -8.45
C VAL A 58 8.11 -5.07 -9.17
N VAL A 59 7.06 -5.54 -8.48
CA VAL A 59 5.72 -5.67 -9.06
C VAL A 59 5.18 -4.33 -9.54
N VAL A 60 5.38 -3.25 -8.75
CA VAL A 60 4.90 -1.92 -9.12
C VAL A 60 5.69 -1.35 -10.30
N ALA A 61 7.00 -1.54 -10.36
CA ALA A 61 7.83 -1.10 -11.49
C ALA A 61 7.39 -1.75 -12.81
N LEU A 62 7.00 -3.03 -12.77
CA LEU A 62 6.39 -3.72 -13.91
C LEU A 62 5.07 -3.07 -14.34
N LEU A 63 4.19 -2.73 -13.39
CA LEU A 63 2.93 -2.02 -13.69
C LEU A 63 3.18 -0.65 -14.35
N VAL A 64 4.17 0.13 -13.87
CA VAL A 64 4.55 1.40 -14.49
C VAL A 64 4.96 1.18 -15.95
N THR A 65 5.79 0.17 -16.21
CA THR A 65 6.31 -0.14 -17.55
C THR A 65 5.17 -0.55 -18.48
N MET A 66 4.27 -1.41 -18.00
CA MET A 66 3.11 -1.87 -18.76
C MET A 66 2.13 -0.73 -19.08
N ALA A 67 1.80 0.12 -18.10
CA ALA A 67 0.91 1.27 -18.30
C ALA A 67 1.51 2.26 -19.30
N PHE A 68 2.79 2.61 -19.14
CA PHE A 68 3.48 3.50 -20.07
C PHE A 68 3.48 2.96 -21.51
N ALA A 69 3.73 1.65 -21.69
CA ALA A 69 3.67 1.01 -23.00
C ALA A 69 2.25 0.95 -23.57
N ALA A 70 1.23 0.80 -22.72
CA ALA A 70 -0.18 0.69 -23.14
C ALA A 70 -0.67 1.95 -23.86
N ILE A 71 -0.22 3.14 -23.46
CA ILE A 71 -0.58 4.41 -24.12
C ILE A 71 -0.11 4.43 -25.59
N PHE A 72 1.09 3.94 -25.87
CA PHE A 72 1.64 3.92 -27.25
C PHE A 72 1.14 2.76 -28.09
N THR A 73 0.71 1.67 -27.44
CA THR A 73 0.23 0.45 -28.09
C THR A 73 -1.29 0.33 -28.06
N ALA A 74 -1.99 1.42 -27.72
CA ALA A 74 -3.43 1.43 -27.57
C ALA A 74 -4.11 0.97 -28.89
N PRO A 75 -5.11 0.07 -28.78
CA PRO A 75 -5.82 -0.43 -29.95
C PRO A 75 -6.50 0.74 -30.67
N GLY A 76 -6.39 0.77 -32.00
CA GLY A 76 -7.01 1.81 -32.85
C GLY A 76 -6.03 2.58 -33.73
N GLY A 77 -4.79 2.75 -33.30
CA GLY A 77 -3.79 3.53 -34.03
C GLY A 77 -4.17 5.02 -34.13
N ASN A 78 -3.45 5.75 -34.99
CA ASN A 78 -3.72 7.16 -35.28
C ASN A 78 -4.32 7.30 -36.68
N ASN A 79 -5.24 8.24 -36.85
CA ASN A 79 -5.63 8.75 -38.16
C ASN A 79 -4.48 9.49 -38.84
N ASP A 80 -4.63 9.82 -40.13
CA ASP A 80 -3.66 10.57 -40.93
C ASP A 80 -3.26 11.92 -40.31
N ASP A 81 -4.13 12.50 -39.47
CA ASP A 81 -3.87 13.73 -38.69
C ASP A 81 -3.09 13.49 -37.36
N GLY A 82 -2.67 12.26 -37.09
CA GLY A 82 -1.97 11.89 -35.84
C GLY A 82 -2.88 11.74 -34.61
N LYS A 83 -4.20 11.79 -34.78
CA LYS A 83 -5.19 11.68 -33.69
C LYS A 83 -5.59 10.22 -33.45
N PRO A 84 -5.63 9.73 -32.19
CA PRO A 84 -6.07 8.36 -31.92
C PRO A 84 -7.49 8.09 -32.46
N LEU A 85 -7.63 6.97 -33.18
CA LEU A 85 -8.80 6.64 -34.00
C LEU A 85 -10.10 6.47 -33.19
N PHE A 86 -9.96 6.12 -31.90
CA PHE A 86 -11.08 5.96 -30.96
C PHE A 86 -11.23 7.12 -29.97
N LEU A 87 -10.63 8.29 -30.19
CA LEU A 87 -10.67 9.43 -29.26
C LEU A 87 -12.08 9.83 -28.80
N ASN A 88 -13.08 9.73 -29.67
CA ASN A 88 -14.47 10.10 -29.34
C ASN A 88 -15.27 8.97 -28.67
N GLU A 89 -14.69 7.79 -28.50
CA GLU A 89 -15.36 6.66 -27.86
C GLU A 89 -15.19 6.75 -26.34
N SER A 90 -16.30 6.65 -25.62
CA SER A 90 -16.29 6.71 -24.15
C SER A 90 -15.41 5.63 -23.52
N VAL A 91 -15.29 4.47 -24.17
CA VAL A 91 -14.45 3.35 -23.71
C VAL A 91 -12.95 3.68 -23.85
N PHE A 92 -12.54 4.42 -24.88
CA PHE A 92 -11.15 4.84 -25.06
C PHE A 92 -10.77 5.92 -24.04
N MET A 93 -11.66 6.86 -23.75
CA MET A 93 -11.45 7.83 -22.67
C MET A 93 -11.34 7.15 -21.30
N LEU A 94 -12.18 6.15 -21.03
CA LEU A 94 -12.08 5.35 -19.80
C LEU A 94 -10.74 4.61 -19.70
N PHE A 95 -10.27 4.02 -20.81
CA PHE A 95 -8.95 3.40 -20.90
C PHE A 95 -7.84 4.40 -20.55
N ALA A 96 -7.80 5.56 -21.22
CA ALA A 96 -6.74 6.55 -21.05
C ALA A 96 -6.68 7.11 -19.62
N ILE A 97 -7.84 7.42 -19.03
CA ILE A 97 -7.92 7.93 -17.66
C ILE A 97 -7.48 6.85 -16.66
N SER A 98 -7.95 5.61 -16.82
CA SER A 98 -7.61 4.50 -15.92
C SER A 98 -6.13 4.13 -16.00
N ASP A 99 -5.55 4.18 -17.19
CA ASP A 99 -4.13 3.95 -17.41
C ASP A 99 -3.27 5.04 -16.77
N ALA A 100 -3.66 6.32 -16.91
CA ALA A 100 -3.01 7.42 -16.22
C ALA A 100 -3.04 7.26 -14.69
N ILE A 101 -4.20 6.88 -14.13
CA ILE A 101 -4.33 6.60 -12.68
C ILE A 101 -3.39 5.46 -12.28
N THR A 102 -3.34 4.37 -13.07
CA THR A 102 -2.43 3.25 -12.85
C THR A 102 -0.97 3.74 -12.78
N LEU A 103 -0.54 4.51 -13.77
CA LEU A 103 0.84 4.99 -13.87
C LEU A 103 1.23 5.90 -12.71
N PHE A 104 0.41 6.91 -12.38
CA PHE A 104 0.73 7.85 -11.31
C PHE A 104 0.68 7.21 -9.92
N SER A 105 -0.32 6.37 -9.66
CA SER A 105 -0.43 5.67 -8.37
C SER A 105 0.67 4.61 -8.19
N SER A 106 1.03 3.86 -9.24
CA SER A 106 2.19 2.97 -9.21
C SER A 106 3.49 3.74 -8.98
N SER A 107 3.74 4.82 -9.71
CA SER A 107 4.95 5.62 -9.54
C SER A 107 5.07 6.17 -8.11
N THR A 108 3.95 6.63 -7.53
CA THR A 108 3.89 7.06 -6.14
C THR A 108 4.24 5.91 -5.18
N SER A 109 3.69 4.72 -5.40
CA SER A 109 3.98 3.54 -4.58
C SER A 109 5.46 3.13 -4.66
N VAL A 110 6.11 3.19 -5.83
CA VAL A 110 7.55 2.94 -5.98
C VAL A 110 8.36 3.91 -5.12
N LEU A 111 8.10 5.21 -5.25
CA LEU A 111 8.83 6.23 -4.48
C LEU A 111 8.68 6.03 -2.97
N VAL A 112 7.47 5.68 -2.52
CA VAL A 112 7.21 5.44 -1.10
C VAL A 112 7.89 4.16 -0.61
N PHE A 113 7.87 3.06 -1.36
CA PHE A 113 8.60 1.84 -0.96
C PHE A 113 10.12 2.03 -1.00
N LEU A 114 10.65 2.77 -1.97
CA LEU A 114 12.07 3.18 -1.96
C LEU A 114 12.39 4.03 -0.74
N SER A 115 11.50 4.94 -0.33
CA SER A 115 11.66 5.73 0.89
C SER A 115 11.66 4.87 2.15
N VAL A 116 10.88 3.78 2.17
CA VAL A 116 10.92 2.78 3.26
C VAL A 116 12.25 2.03 3.25
N LEU A 117 12.70 1.54 2.08
CA LEU A 117 13.97 0.80 1.95
C LEU A 117 15.20 1.64 2.32
N ASN A 118 15.17 2.94 2.02
CA ASN A 118 16.24 3.88 2.36
C ASN A 118 16.16 4.41 3.81
N SER A 119 15.16 4.01 4.58
CA SER A 119 15.03 4.39 5.98
C SER A 119 16.12 3.73 6.85
N ARG A 120 16.44 4.35 7.98
CA ARG A 120 17.42 3.82 8.95
C ARG A 120 16.86 2.69 9.82
N PHE A 121 15.55 2.46 9.77
CA PHE A 121 14.86 1.42 10.54
C PHE A 121 15.13 1.48 12.07
N ALA A 122 15.23 2.69 12.63
CA ALA A 122 15.38 2.87 14.06
C ALA A 122 14.11 2.42 14.79
N GLU A 123 14.23 1.94 16.04
CA GLU A 123 13.10 1.48 16.86
C GLU A 123 11.97 2.52 16.94
N GLU A 124 12.32 3.81 17.07
CA GLU A 124 11.37 4.90 17.17
C GLU A 124 10.60 5.16 15.86
N ASP A 125 11.22 4.88 14.71
CA ASP A 125 10.59 5.05 13.40
C ASP A 125 9.43 4.06 13.20
N PHE A 126 9.48 2.90 13.86
CA PHE A 126 8.42 1.88 13.85
C PHE A 126 7.14 2.32 14.57
N LEU A 127 7.17 3.45 15.29
CA LEU A 127 6.02 3.93 16.03
C LEU A 127 4.98 4.56 15.11
N TYR A 128 5.42 5.45 14.21
CA TYR A 128 4.52 6.13 13.25
C TYR A 128 5.13 6.27 11.86
N ALA A 129 6.41 6.66 11.73
CA ALA A 129 6.98 7.06 10.45
C ALA A 129 6.99 5.91 9.42
N LEU A 130 7.54 4.76 9.80
CA LEU A 130 7.65 3.59 8.93
C LEU A 130 6.30 2.95 8.59
N PRO A 131 5.43 2.62 9.58
CA PRO A 131 4.12 2.05 9.28
C PRO A 131 3.24 2.96 8.43
N LYS A 132 3.30 4.28 8.66
CA LYS A 132 2.55 5.27 7.87
C LYS A 132 3.02 5.30 6.42
N ARG A 133 4.33 5.38 6.18
CA ARG A 133 4.90 5.33 4.82
C ARG A 133 4.52 4.04 4.12
N LEU A 134 4.71 2.90 4.77
CA LEU A 134 4.32 1.59 4.22
C LEU A 134 2.82 1.55 3.85
N THR A 135 1.96 2.04 4.74
CA THR A 135 0.50 2.07 4.49
C THR A 135 0.14 2.96 3.30
N ILE A 136 0.75 4.15 3.18
CA ILE A 136 0.55 5.04 2.02
C ILE A 136 0.98 4.34 0.72
N GLY A 137 2.14 3.68 0.73
CA GLY A 137 2.63 2.91 -0.42
C GLY A 137 1.66 1.80 -0.82
N LEU A 138 1.14 1.05 0.15
CA LEU A 138 0.18 -0.02 -0.09
C LEU A 138 -1.19 0.48 -0.58
N ILE A 139 -1.66 1.64 -0.11
CA ILE A 139 -2.88 2.27 -0.63
C ILE A 139 -2.69 2.67 -2.10
N ALA A 140 -1.57 3.33 -2.42
CA ALA A 140 -1.25 3.70 -3.79
C ALA A 140 -1.13 2.48 -4.71
N LEU A 141 -0.49 1.41 -4.24
CA LEU A 141 -0.43 0.11 -4.94
C LEU A 141 -1.81 -0.48 -5.17
N PHE A 142 -2.69 -0.45 -4.17
CA PHE A 142 -4.05 -0.98 -4.29
C PHE A 142 -4.87 -0.23 -5.33
N ILE A 143 -4.79 1.11 -5.32
CA ILE A 143 -5.41 1.97 -6.34
C ILE A 143 -4.87 1.60 -7.72
N SER A 144 -3.55 1.49 -7.87
CA SER A 144 -2.95 1.13 -9.15
C SER A 144 -3.47 -0.20 -9.66
N ARG A 145 -3.49 -1.23 -8.81
CA ARG A 145 -3.91 -2.57 -9.20
C ARG A 145 -5.39 -2.62 -9.58
N ALA A 146 -6.24 -1.88 -8.87
CA ALA A 146 -7.65 -1.74 -9.23
C ALA A 146 -7.82 -1.03 -10.59
N SER A 147 -7.12 0.08 -10.81
CA SER A 147 -7.16 0.82 -12.07
C SER A 147 -6.64 -0.01 -13.25
N THR A 148 -5.60 -0.83 -13.05
CA THR A 148 -5.10 -1.74 -14.09
C THR A 148 -6.16 -2.73 -14.55
N MET A 149 -7.02 -3.22 -13.65
CA MET A 149 -8.12 -4.11 -14.01
C MET A 149 -9.18 -3.41 -14.87
N VAL A 150 -9.43 -2.12 -14.59
CA VAL A 150 -10.32 -1.29 -15.42
C VAL A 150 -9.69 -1.04 -16.79
N THR A 151 -8.40 -0.68 -16.84
CA THR A 151 -7.64 -0.51 -18.08
C THR A 151 -7.68 -1.78 -18.93
N PHE A 152 -7.38 -2.94 -18.34
CA PHE A 152 -7.41 -4.23 -19.03
C PHE A 152 -8.81 -4.55 -19.60
N SER A 153 -9.86 -4.31 -18.82
CA SER A 153 -11.24 -4.52 -19.25
C SER A 153 -11.62 -3.59 -20.41
N ALA A 154 -11.22 -2.32 -20.35
CA ALA A 154 -11.45 -1.34 -21.40
C ALA A 154 -10.68 -1.71 -22.68
N THR A 155 -9.40 -2.13 -22.57
CA THR A 155 -8.60 -2.61 -23.70
C THR A 155 -9.23 -3.82 -24.37
N LEU A 156 -9.70 -4.81 -23.59
CA LEU A 156 -10.40 -5.98 -24.13
C LEU A 156 -11.69 -5.59 -24.86
N ALA A 157 -12.46 -4.65 -24.31
CA ALA A 157 -13.68 -4.16 -24.95
C ALA A 157 -13.38 -3.45 -26.29
N LEU A 158 -12.30 -2.66 -26.35
CA LEU A 158 -11.85 -2.01 -27.59
C LEU A 158 -11.38 -3.04 -28.63
N VAL A 159 -10.59 -4.04 -28.23
CA VAL A 159 -10.03 -5.07 -29.14
C VAL A 159 -11.11 -6.02 -29.67
N LEU A 160 -12.09 -6.38 -28.83
CA LEU A 160 -13.09 -7.41 -29.16
C LEU A 160 -14.38 -6.85 -29.76
N ARG A 161 -14.45 -5.54 -30.02
CA ARG A 161 -15.64 -4.82 -30.47
C ARG A 161 -16.36 -5.49 -31.65
N ASP A 162 -15.61 -6.08 -32.59
CA ASP A 162 -16.19 -6.72 -33.79
C ASP A 162 -16.42 -8.24 -33.65
N LYS A 163 -15.97 -8.89 -32.57
CA LYS A 163 -16.01 -10.37 -32.39
C LYS A 163 -16.87 -10.83 -31.19
N ILE A 164 -17.71 -9.94 -30.66
CA ILE A 164 -18.37 -10.03 -29.34
C ILE A 164 -19.14 -11.33 -29.09
N LYS A 165 -19.84 -11.92 -30.06
CA LYS A 165 -20.84 -12.98 -29.75
C LYS A 165 -20.26 -14.34 -29.30
N ARG A 166 -19.04 -14.73 -29.70
CA ARG A 166 -18.44 -16.03 -29.32
C ARG A 166 -17.30 -15.93 -28.31
N ILE A 167 -16.61 -14.79 -28.25
CA ILE A 167 -15.38 -14.63 -27.46
C ILE A 167 -15.64 -13.85 -26.17
N ALA A 168 -16.76 -13.12 -26.04
CA ALA A 168 -17.06 -12.34 -24.85
C ALA A 168 -17.17 -13.19 -23.58
N VAL A 169 -17.89 -14.31 -23.61
CA VAL A 169 -18.11 -15.16 -22.42
C VAL A 169 -16.79 -15.66 -21.79
N PRO A 170 -15.86 -16.31 -22.53
CA PRO A 170 -14.59 -16.74 -21.93
C PRO A 170 -13.71 -15.57 -21.51
N VAL A 171 -13.74 -14.44 -22.22
CA VAL A 171 -12.93 -13.27 -21.89
C VAL A 171 -13.43 -12.58 -20.62
N THR A 172 -14.74 -12.42 -20.46
CA THR A 172 -15.32 -11.85 -19.24
C THR A 172 -15.04 -12.73 -18.03
N LEU A 173 -15.15 -14.06 -18.17
CA LEU A 173 -14.83 -15.00 -17.11
C LEU A 173 -13.33 -14.92 -16.73
N LEU A 174 -12.45 -14.86 -17.72
CA LEU A 174 -11.00 -14.78 -17.50
C LEU A 174 -10.59 -13.43 -16.89
N ALA A 175 -11.21 -12.32 -17.31
CA ALA A 175 -10.96 -10.99 -16.74
C ALA A 175 -11.49 -10.86 -15.30
N GLY A 176 -12.55 -11.58 -14.94
CA GLY A 176 -13.11 -11.57 -13.59
C GLY A 176 -12.22 -12.29 -12.57
N ALA A 177 -11.49 -13.33 -12.97
CA ALA A 177 -10.67 -14.13 -12.05
C ALA A 177 -9.59 -13.30 -11.32
N PRO A 178 -8.75 -12.49 -11.98
CA PRO A 178 -7.79 -11.61 -11.30
C PRO A 178 -8.44 -10.61 -10.33
N VAL A 179 -9.62 -10.09 -10.67
CA VAL A 179 -10.37 -9.14 -9.82
C VAL A 179 -10.87 -9.84 -8.56
N THR A 180 -11.47 -11.02 -8.69
CA THR A 180 -11.94 -11.80 -7.53
C THR A 180 -10.80 -12.22 -6.61
N LEU A 181 -9.67 -12.70 -7.17
CA LEU A 181 -8.49 -13.06 -6.39
C LEU A 181 -7.91 -11.85 -5.64
N PHE A 182 -7.89 -10.68 -6.28
CA PHE A 182 -7.42 -9.45 -5.63
C PHE A 182 -8.31 -9.03 -4.46
N LEU A 183 -9.63 -9.07 -4.62
CA LEU A 183 -10.57 -8.73 -3.54
C LEU A 183 -10.49 -9.73 -2.38
N LEU A 184 -10.29 -11.02 -2.66
CA LEU A 184 -10.19 -12.04 -1.61
C LEU A 184 -8.88 -11.96 -0.82
N LEU A 185 -7.75 -11.77 -1.52
CA LEU A 185 -6.43 -11.89 -0.89
C LEU A 185 -5.86 -10.55 -0.40
N GLN A 186 -6.00 -9.49 -1.21
CA GLN A 186 -5.26 -8.25 -0.97
C GLN A 186 -6.02 -7.26 -0.09
N TYR A 187 -7.36 -7.24 -0.22
CA TYR A 187 -8.20 -6.30 0.51
C TYR A 187 -8.18 -6.51 2.03
N PRO A 188 -8.28 -7.74 2.59
CA PRO A 188 -8.21 -7.94 4.03
C PRO A 188 -6.89 -7.44 4.62
N LEU A 189 -5.77 -7.69 3.92
CA LEU A 189 -4.44 -7.28 4.34
C LEU A 189 -4.29 -5.75 4.38
N LEU A 190 -4.85 -5.04 3.39
CA LEU A 190 -4.88 -3.58 3.39
C LEU A 190 -5.71 -3.03 4.55
N VAL A 191 -6.90 -3.60 4.79
CA VAL A 191 -7.78 -3.18 5.89
C VAL A 191 -7.10 -3.38 7.24
N GLU A 192 -6.42 -4.51 7.44
CA GLU A 192 -5.69 -4.79 8.68
C GLU A 192 -4.55 -3.79 8.91
N LEU A 193 -3.76 -3.48 7.89
CA LEU A 193 -2.66 -2.51 8.00
C LEU A 193 -3.15 -1.08 8.22
N VAL A 194 -4.22 -0.66 7.52
CA VAL A 194 -4.84 0.65 7.73
C VAL A 194 -5.40 0.74 9.14
N ARG A 195 -6.09 -0.31 9.62
CA ARG A 195 -6.63 -0.37 10.98
C ARG A 195 -5.53 -0.41 12.03
N SER A 196 -4.39 -1.06 11.77
CA SER A 196 -3.28 -1.09 12.73
C SER A 196 -2.55 0.26 12.79
N THR A 197 -2.44 0.97 11.67
CA THR A 197 -1.72 2.24 11.59
C THR A 197 -2.57 3.44 12.01
N TYR A 198 -3.86 3.45 11.64
CA TYR A 198 -4.78 4.57 11.86
C TYR A 198 -5.96 4.23 12.79
N GLY A 199 -6.09 2.99 13.23
CA GLY A 199 -7.16 2.59 14.14
C GLY A 199 -7.00 3.17 15.54
N ARG A 200 -8.02 2.94 16.38
CA ARG A 200 -8.07 3.45 17.75
C ARG A 200 -6.86 2.93 18.56
N GLY A 201 -6.22 3.85 19.28
CA GLY A 201 -5.14 3.54 20.22
C GLY A 201 -5.57 2.51 21.28
N ILE A 202 -4.58 1.77 21.79
CA ILE A 202 -4.74 0.60 22.67
C ILE A 202 -5.46 0.94 23.98
N PHE A 203 -5.27 2.16 24.48
CA PHE A 203 -6.03 2.68 25.61
C PHE A 203 -7.10 3.65 25.12
N PHE A 204 -8.35 3.31 25.43
CA PHE A 204 -9.49 4.18 25.21
C PHE A 204 -9.22 5.55 25.84
N LYS A 205 -9.57 6.63 25.13
CA LYS A 205 -9.43 8.01 25.59
C LYS A 205 -10.22 8.20 26.88
N GLN A 206 -9.58 8.02 28.02
CA GLN A 206 -10.12 8.28 29.35
C GLN A 206 -9.24 9.33 30.03
N SER A 207 -9.12 10.50 29.39
CA SER A 207 -8.37 11.64 29.92
C SER A 207 -9.11 12.95 29.66
N ASN A 208 -10.40 12.98 30.02
CA ASN A 208 -11.20 14.21 30.13
C ASN A 208 -12.10 14.19 31.38
N LEU A 209 -11.70 13.48 32.44
CA LEU A 209 -12.37 13.52 33.73
C LEU A 209 -11.31 13.52 34.82
N LEU A 210 -11.39 14.56 35.66
CA LEU A 210 -10.62 14.81 36.88
C LEU A 210 -9.25 15.47 36.68
N LEU A 211 -9.27 16.80 36.69
CA LEU A 211 -8.57 17.62 37.69
C LEU A 211 -9.15 19.04 37.59
N HIS A 212 -10.12 19.33 38.46
CA HIS A 212 -10.62 20.67 38.76
C HIS A 212 -10.68 20.80 40.28
#